data_AF-A0A1V8UB43-F1
#
_entry.id   AF-A0A1V8UB43-F1
#
_cell.length_a   1.000
_cell.length_b   1.000
_cell.length_c   1.000
_cell.angle_alpha   90.00
_cell.angle_beta   90.00
_cell.angle_gamma   90.00
#
_symmetry.space_group_name_H-M   'P 1'
#
loop_
_entity.id
_entity.type
_entity.pdbx_description
1 polymer ?
#
loop_
_entity_poly.entity_id
_entity_poly.type
_entity_poly.pdbx_seq_one_letter_code
_entity_poly.pdbx_strand_id
1 'polypeptide(L)'
;MAKQVPAGGAMIEVDGVEKFAAGGTQIGWNSWGMMHDPEIFGEDCEIFRPERWLSKDGSEKEIARVTRMNETVTLNFGYGRFGCLGRGVATMELNKAVIETLLRFSLQPCSLAKPFDEMVVGFTVHENMNFIVTERLSAEKIKESQMNGGADVDAGALPGSYES
;
A
#
# COMPACT_ATOMS: atom_id res chain seq x y z
N MET A 1 -8.49 15.34 5.10
CA MET A 1 -8.93 16.41 6.03
C MET A 1 -8.83 17.74 5.31
N ALA A 2 -9.94 18.43 5.10
CA ALA A 2 -9.94 19.70 4.40
C ALA A 2 -9.35 20.83 5.25
N LYS A 3 -8.78 21.85 4.61
CA LYS A 3 -8.28 23.07 5.22
C LYS A 3 -9.19 24.23 4.86
N GLN A 4 -9.56 25.03 5.85
CA GLN A 4 -10.40 26.18 5.63
C GLN A 4 -9.57 27.39 5.18
N VAL A 5 -10.04 28.05 4.13
CA VAL A 5 -9.45 29.29 3.64
C VAL A 5 -9.70 30.43 4.64
N PRO A 6 -8.69 31.27 4.97
CA PRO A 6 -8.85 32.41 5.87
C PRO A 6 -9.97 33.37 5.43
N ALA A 7 -10.50 34.18 6.34
CA ALA A 7 -11.63 35.08 6.06
C ALA A 7 -11.37 36.04 4.88
N GLY A 8 -10.12 36.49 4.68
CA GLY A 8 -9.73 37.35 3.56
C GLY A 8 -9.61 36.67 2.19
N GLY A 9 -9.89 35.37 2.10
CA GLY A 9 -9.60 34.56 0.91
C GLY A 9 -8.11 34.27 0.76
N ALA A 10 -7.77 33.50 -0.27
CA ALA A 10 -6.38 33.21 -0.63
C ALA A 10 -6.26 33.00 -2.15
N MET A 11 -5.15 33.47 -2.73
CA MET A 11 -4.76 33.06 -4.08
C MET A 11 -4.06 31.71 -3.99
N ILE A 12 -4.49 30.75 -4.81
CA ILE A 12 -3.90 29.43 -4.93
C ILE A 12 -3.54 29.17 -6.39
N GLU A 13 -2.35 28.62 -6.64
CA GLU A 13 -1.97 28.15 -7.97
C GLU A 13 -2.51 26.74 -8.18
N VAL A 14 -3.26 26.54 -9.26
CA VAL A 14 -3.77 25.23 -9.68
C VAL A 14 -3.40 25.05 -11.14
N ASP A 15 -2.49 24.12 -11.43
CA ASP A 15 -1.99 23.80 -12.77
C ASP A 15 -1.42 25.03 -13.51
N GLY A 16 -0.64 25.86 -12.80
CA GLY A 16 -0.04 27.08 -13.34
C GLY A 16 -1.03 28.26 -13.49
N VAL A 17 -2.27 28.10 -13.05
CA VAL A 17 -3.29 29.16 -13.09
C VAL A 17 -3.59 29.64 -11.67
N GLU A 18 -3.41 30.94 -11.43
CA GLU A 18 -3.82 31.57 -10.18
C GLU A 18 -5.35 31.63 -10.06
N LYS A 19 -5.87 31.07 -8.98
CA LYS A 19 -7.30 31.06 -8.66
C LYS A 19 -7.52 31.68 -7.28
N PHE A 20 -8.54 32.53 -7.18
CA PHE A 20 -8.96 33.07 -5.89
C PHE A 20 -9.91 32.09 -5.19
N ALA A 21 -9.52 31.64 -4.01
CA ALA A 21 -10.37 30.86 -3.11
C ALA A 21 -11.04 31.81 -2.10
N ALA A 22 -12.37 31.83 -2.08
CA ALA A 22 -13.13 32.66 -1.16
C ALA A 22 -12.94 32.21 0.31
N GLY A 23 -12.97 33.17 1.24
CA GLY A 23 -12.85 32.88 2.66
C GLY A 23 -13.93 31.92 3.16
N GLY A 24 -13.54 31.01 4.06
CA GLY A 24 -14.43 29.98 4.59
C GLY A 24 -14.56 28.71 3.73
N THR A 25 -14.05 28.71 2.49
CA THR A 25 -14.02 27.52 1.62
C THR A 25 -13.18 26.40 2.25
N GLN A 26 -13.66 25.15 2.18
CA GLN A 26 -12.89 23.99 2.61
C GLN A 26 -12.17 23.35 1.40
N ILE A 27 -10.85 23.29 1.47
CA ILE A 27 -9.98 22.70 0.44
C ILE A 27 -9.47 21.35 0.93
N GLY A 28 -9.86 20.28 0.24
CA GLY A 28 -9.34 18.93 0.44
C GLY A 28 -8.66 18.43 -0.83
N TRP A 29 -7.87 17.37 -0.68
CA TRP A 29 -7.34 16.61 -1.82
C TRP A 29 -8.09 15.28 -1.92
N ASN A 30 -8.24 14.78 -3.15
CA ASN A 30 -8.80 13.46 -3.40
C ASN A 30 -7.68 12.43 -3.25
N SER A 31 -7.65 11.73 -2.11
CA SER A 31 -6.59 10.77 -1.84
C SER A 31 -6.64 9.55 -2.73
N TRP A 32 -7.84 9.08 -3.07
CA TRP A 32 -7.98 7.95 -3.97
C TRP A 32 -7.46 8.31 -5.37
N GLY A 33 -7.91 9.43 -5.94
CA GLY A 33 -7.50 9.86 -7.28
C GLY A 33 -6.00 10.15 -7.38
N MET A 34 -5.41 10.78 -6.36
CA MET A 34 -3.97 11.07 -6.36
C MET A 34 -3.11 9.80 -6.25
N MET A 35 -3.57 8.77 -5.55
CA MET A 35 -2.85 7.49 -5.41
C MET A 35 -3.00 6.59 -6.65
N HIS A 36 -3.90 6.92 -7.57
CA HIS A 36 -4.14 6.22 -8.83
C HIS A 36 -3.84 7.11 -10.04
N ASP A 37 -3.00 8.14 -9.87
CA ASP A 37 -2.61 9.04 -10.96
C ASP A 37 -1.62 8.34 -11.90
N PRO A 38 -1.98 8.10 -13.19
CA PRO A 38 -1.08 7.48 -14.16
C PRO A 38 0.18 8.28 -14.45
N GLU A 39 0.19 9.60 -14.23
CA GLU A 39 1.39 10.43 -14.43
C GLU A 39 2.45 10.20 -13.35
N ILE A 40 2.01 9.80 -12.16
CA ILE A 40 2.89 9.54 -11.01
C ILE A 40 3.25 8.05 -10.95
N PHE A 41 2.24 7.19 -11.06
CA PHE A 41 2.40 5.75 -10.85
C PHE A 41 2.55 4.96 -12.14
N GLY A 42 2.23 5.52 -13.31
CA GLY A 42 2.22 4.82 -14.60
C GLY A 42 0.83 4.31 -14.98
N GLU A 43 0.66 3.92 -16.24
CA GLU A 43 -0.64 3.48 -16.80
C GLU A 43 -1.24 2.26 -16.07
N ASP A 44 -0.40 1.47 -15.42
CA ASP A 44 -0.77 0.30 -14.63
C ASP A 44 -0.96 0.61 -13.13
N CYS A 45 -1.33 1.84 -12.79
CA CYS A 45 -1.58 2.31 -11.43
C CYS A 45 -2.66 1.50 -10.68
N GLU A 46 -3.62 0.92 -11.39
CA GLU A 46 -4.67 0.05 -10.85
C GLU A 46 -4.16 -1.36 -10.47
N ILE A 47 -2.92 -1.71 -10.84
CA ILE A 47 -2.34 -3.04 -10.62
C ILE A 47 -1.31 -2.96 -9.50
N PHE A 48 -1.48 -3.82 -8.50
CA PHE A 48 -0.48 -4.02 -7.44
C PHE A 48 0.82 -4.59 -8.03
N ARG A 49 1.87 -3.76 -8.09
CA ARG A 49 3.20 -4.11 -8.58
C ARG A 49 4.27 -3.62 -7.60
N PRO A 50 4.77 -4.46 -6.68
CA PRO A 50 5.77 -4.05 -5.70
C PRO A 50 7.09 -3.59 -6.35
N GLU A 51 7.44 -4.13 -7.52
CA GLU A 51 8.66 -3.77 -8.26
C GLU A 51 8.64 -2.31 -8.75
N ARG A 52 7.47 -1.64 -8.76
CA ARG A 52 7.33 -0.23 -9.15
C ARG A 52 8.28 0.68 -8.36
N TRP A 53 8.52 0.33 -7.10
CA TRP A 53 9.32 1.09 -6.14
C TRP A 53 10.84 0.89 -6.27
N LEU A 54 11.27 -0.06 -7.11
CA LEU A 54 12.68 -0.33 -7.34
C LEU A 54 13.23 0.56 -8.47
N SER A 55 14.45 1.08 -8.29
CA SER A 55 15.19 1.73 -9.37
C SER A 55 15.68 0.68 -10.35
N LYS A 56 15.38 0.85 -11.65
CA LYS A 56 15.71 -0.14 -12.69
C LYS A 56 17.18 -0.12 -13.08
N ASP A 57 17.75 1.07 -13.17
CA ASP A 57 19.09 1.29 -13.73
C ASP A 57 19.94 2.30 -12.93
N GLY A 58 19.41 2.84 -11.83
CA GLY A 58 20.12 3.85 -11.03
C GLY A 58 20.26 5.21 -11.70
N SER A 59 19.63 5.43 -12.87
CA SER A 59 19.66 6.72 -13.54
C SER A 59 19.00 7.81 -12.68
N GLU A 60 19.44 9.05 -12.83
CA GLU A 60 18.83 10.20 -12.13
C GLU A 60 17.32 10.30 -12.40
N LYS A 61 16.90 9.94 -13.62
CA LYS A 61 15.48 9.90 -14.01
C LYS A 61 14.70 8.88 -13.18
N GLU A 62 15.23 7.67 -13.01
CA GLU A 62 14.56 6.64 -12.20
C GLU A 62 14.57 6.98 -10.70
N ILE A 63 15.66 7.57 -10.20
CA ILE A 63 15.73 8.06 -8.82
C ILE A 63 14.67 9.14 -8.58
N ALA A 64 14.56 10.12 -9.49
CA ALA A 64 13.55 11.17 -9.42
C ALA A 64 12.12 10.60 -9.50
N ARG A 65 11.87 9.61 -10.36
CA ARG A 65 10.58 8.90 -10.45
C ARG A 65 10.21 8.25 -9.11
N VAL A 66 11.11 7.46 -8.54
CA VAL A 66 10.89 6.79 -7.24
C VAL A 66 10.71 7.79 -6.11
N THR A 67 11.45 8.89 -6.13
CA THR A 67 11.33 9.97 -5.14
C THR A 67 9.94 10.63 -5.22
N ARG A 68 9.49 11.00 -6.42
CA ARG A 68 8.16 11.60 -6.65
C ARG A 68 7.02 10.69 -6.15
N MET A 69 7.10 9.39 -6.42
CA MET A 69 6.10 8.43 -5.91
C MET A 69 6.13 8.35 -4.38
N ASN A 70 7.32 8.29 -3.77
CA ASN A 70 7.46 8.23 -2.31
C ASN A 70 6.92 9.48 -1.62
N GLU A 71 7.21 10.67 -2.17
CA GLU A 71 6.67 11.94 -1.68
C GLU A 71 5.14 11.96 -1.77
N THR A 72 4.58 11.49 -2.89
CA THR A 72 3.14 11.44 -3.12
C THR A 72 2.46 10.49 -2.12
N VAL A 73 2.97 9.27 -1.94
CA VAL A 73 2.40 8.32 -0.96
C VAL A 73 2.55 8.82 0.47
N THR A 74 3.63 9.53 0.77
CA THR A 74 3.84 10.12 2.10
C THR A 74 2.76 11.15 2.46
N LEU A 75 2.04 11.72 1.49
CA LEU A 75 0.91 12.61 1.74
C LEU A 75 -0.27 11.91 2.46
N ASN A 76 -0.33 10.58 2.48
CA ASN A 76 -1.26 9.85 3.37
C ASN A 76 -0.99 10.14 4.86
N PHE A 77 0.25 10.46 5.21
CA PHE A 77 0.63 10.93 6.53
C PHE A 77 0.52 12.45 6.66
N GLY A 78 -0.06 13.17 5.70
CA GLY A 78 -0.10 14.63 5.68
C GLY A 78 1.28 15.27 5.42
N TYR A 79 1.31 16.60 5.46
CA TYR A 79 2.49 17.39 5.13
C TYR A 79 2.65 18.62 6.04
N GLY A 80 3.89 19.09 6.18
CA GLY A 80 4.25 20.29 6.94
C GLY A 80 3.77 20.25 8.39
N ARG A 81 3.20 21.37 8.87
CA ARG A 81 2.67 21.50 10.24
C ARG A 81 1.57 20.50 10.59
N PHE A 82 0.89 19.93 9.59
CA PHE A 82 -0.22 19.00 9.78
C PHE A 82 0.15 17.55 9.42
N GLY A 83 1.44 17.23 9.40
CA GLY A 83 1.91 15.86 9.29
C GLY A 83 1.45 15.00 10.48
N CYS A 84 1.24 13.72 10.20
CA CYS A 84 0.90 12.69 11.17
C CYS A 84 2.09 12.49 12.10
N LEU A 85 1.91 12.84 13.39
CA LEU A 85 2.91 12.65 14.43
C LEU A 85 3.29 11.16 14.59
N GLY A 86 2.35 10.26 14.29
CA GLY A 86 2.55 8.82 14.36
C GLY A 86 3.30 8.20 13.18
N ARG A 87 3.69 8.98 12.15
CA ARG A 87 4.31 8.43 10.93
C ARG A 87 5.49 7.51 11.23
N GLY A 88 6.42 7.96 12.09
CA GLY A 88 7.60 7.15 12.42
C GLY A 88 7.26 5.82 13.09
N VAL A 89 6.30 5.82 14.01
CA VAL A 89 5.84 4.61 14.70
C VAL A 89 5.10 3.69 13.72
N ALA A 90 4.16 4.22 12.95
CA ALA A 90 3.41 3.47 11.96
C ALA A 90 4.34 2.81 10.92
N THR A 91 5.34 3.53 10.40
CA THR A 91 6.31 2.95 9.46
C THR A 91 7.15 1.85 10.11
N MET A 92 7.58 2.02 11.36
CA MET A 92 8.30 0.96 12.08
C MET A 92 7.44 -0.29 12.31
N GLU A 93 6.19 -0.10 12.73
CA GLU A 93 5.24 -1.18 12.95
C GLU A 93 4.93 -1.93 11.67
N LEU A 94 4.63 -1.22 10.57
CA LEU A 94 4.38 -1.83 9.26
C LEU A 94 5.59 -2.64 8.79
N ASN A 95 6.80 -2.06 8.86
CA ASN A 95 8.01 -2.76 8.43
C ASN A 95 8.24 -4.04 9.25
N LYS A 96 8.10 -3.98 10.58
CA LYS A 96 8.30 -5.15 11.44
C LYS A 96 7.19 -6.18 11.29
N ALA A 97 5.94 -5.75 11.32
CA ALA A 97 4.79 -6.64 11.25
C ALA A 97 4.76 -7.41 9.93
N VAL A 98 4.94 -6.72 8.80
CA VAL A 98 4.94 -7.38 7.48
C VAL A 98 6.08 -8.37 7.35
N ILE A 99 7.32 -7.95 7.69
CA ILE A 99 8.50 -8.81 7.54
C ILE A 99 8.42 -10.03 8.47
N GLU A 100 8.15 -9.84 9.77
CA GLU A 100 8.09 -10.96 10.72
C GLU A 100 6.94 -11.92 10.38
N THR A 101 5.79 -11.40 9.92
CA THR A 101 4.66 -12.25 9.52
C THR A 101 5.05 -13.12 8.33
N LEU A 102 5.66 -12.53 7.29
CA LEU A 102 6.06 -13.27 6.09
C LEU A 102 7.21 -14.25 6.35
N LEU A 103 8.13 -13.92 7.26
CA LEU A 103 9.25 -14.80 7.62
C LEU A 103 8.83 -15.99 8.48
N ARG A 104 7.87 -15.81 9.39
CA ARG A 104 7.46 -16.85 10.35
C ARG A 104 6.23 -17.63 9.93
N PHE A 105 5.40 -17.07 9.05
CA PHE A 105 4.13 -17.67 8.68
C PHE A 105 3.95 -17.75 7.16
N SER A 106 3.18 -18.74 6.74
CA SER A 106 2.56 -18.80 5.42
C SER A 106 1.10 -18.42 5.57
N LEU A 107 0.64 -17.46 4.76
CA LEU A 107 -0.73 -16.96 4.77
C LEU A 107 -1.41 -17.43 3.49
N GLN A 108 -2.52 -18.14 3.63
CA GLN A 108 -3.36 -18.51 2.49
C GLN A 108 -4.77 -17.94 2.68
N PRO A 109 -5.30 -17.14 1.74
CA PRO A 109 -6.66 -16.63 1.85
C PRO A 109 -7.68 -17.78 1.80
N CYS A 110 -8.72 -17.71 2.61
CA CYS A 110 -9.79 -18.72 2.61
C CYS A 110 -10.66 -18.66 1.35
N SER A 111 -10.68 -17.53 0.63
CA SER A 111 -11.39 -17.37 -0.64
C SER A 111 -10.55 -16.55 -1.61
N LEU A 112 -10.33 -17.09 -2.80
CA LEU A 112 -9.66 -16.38 -3.90
C LEU A 112 -10.63 -15.54 -4.73
N ALA A 113 -11.87 -16.02 -4.89
CA ALA A 113 -12.88 -15.33 -5.68
C ALA A 113 -13.35 -14.02 -5.01
N LYS A 114 -13.40 -14.00 -3.68
CA LYS A 114 -13.75 -12.82 -2.90
C LYS A 114 -12.93 -12.79 -1.61
N PRO A 115 -11.72 -12.20 -1.64
CA PRO A 115 -10.79 -12.25 -0.51
C PRO A 115 -11.23 -11.42 0.70
N PHE A 116 -12.06 -10.38 0.50
CA PHE A 116 -12.60 -9.53 1.55
C PHE A 116 -13.82 -8.74 1.07
N ASP A 117 -14.57 -8.18 2.02
CA ASP A 117 -15.56 -7.14 1.79
C ASP A 117 -14.91 -5.76 1.98
N GLU A 118 -15.26 -4.80 1.12
CA GLU A 118 -14.69 -3.45 1.16
C GLU A 118 -15.77 -2.39 1.32
N MET A 119 -15.50 -1.41 2.18
CA MET A 119 -16.30 -0.19 2.30
C MET A 119 -15.43 1.05 2.45
N VAL A 120 -15.93 2.18 1.95
CA VAL A 120 -15.22 3.47 2.00
C VAL A 120 -16.02 4.47 2.83
N VAL A 121 -15.51 4.81 4.01
CA VAL A 121 -16.13 5.77 4.95
C VAL A 121 -15.19 6.94 5.28
N GLY A 122 -14.43 7.38 4.28
CA GLY A 122 -13.34 8.34 4.41
C GLY A 122 -11.96 7.69 4.52
N PHE A 123 -11.93 6.40 4.89
CA PHE A 123 -10.82 5.47 4.70
C PHE A 123 -11.41 4.14 4.23
N THR A 124 -10.58 3.33 3.58
CA THR A 124 -10.97 1.99 3.12
C THR A 124 -10.93 1.03 4.31
N VAL A 125 -12.02 0.32 4.52
CA VAL A 125 -12.15 -0.72 5.55
C VAL A 125 -12.36 -2.05 4.85
N HIS A 126 -11.57 -3.04 5.25
CA HIS A 126 -11.70 -4.42 4.78
C HIS A 126 -12.24 -5.29 5.91
N GLU A 127 -13.31 -6.02 5.62
CA GLU A 127 -13.93 -6.99 6.52
C GLU A 127 -13.89 -8.39 5.90
N ASN A 128 -14.08 -9.43 6.72
CA ASN A 128 -14.12 -10.82 6.27
C ASN A 128 -12.88 -11.32 5.51
N MET A 129 -11.73 -10.68 5.74
CA MET A 129 -10.43 -11.05 5.16
C MET A 129 -9.79 -12.22 5.92
N ASN A 130 -10.35 -13.42 5.74
CA ASN A 130 -9.94 -14.60 6.48
C ASN A 130 -8.75 -15.31 5.82
N PHE A 131 -7.76 -15.70 6.64
CA PHE A 131 -6.59 -16.47 6.21
C PHE A 131 -6.44 -17.75 7.04
N ILE A 132 -5.99 -18.82 6.37
CA ILE A 132 -5.36 -19.95 7.02
C ILE A 132 -3.89 -19.59 7.23
N VAL A 133 -3.42 -19.73 8.47
CA VAL A 133 -2.05 -19.37 8.86
C VAL A 133 -1.32 -20.62 9.31
N THR A 134 -0.17 -20.90 8.70
CA THR A 134 0.72 -22.01 9.10
C THR A 134 2.10 -21.48 9.45
N GLU A 135 2.79 -22.12 10.40
CA GLU A 135 4.19 -21.78 10.69
C GLU A 135 5.07 -22.12 9.49
N ARG A 136 5.92 -21.17 9.08
CA ARG A 136 6.86 -21.36 7.99
C ARG A 136 8.01 -22.24 8.48
N LEU A 137 8.12 -23.43 7.90
CA LEU A 137 9.23 -24.34 8.15
C LEU A 137 10.56 -23.68 7.75
N SER A 138 11.61 -23.91 8.55
CA SER A 138 12.96 -23.51 8.15
C SER A 138 13.37 -24.23 6.87
N ALA A 139 14.26 -23.62 6.07
CA ALA A 139 14.72 -24.20 4.81
C ALA A 139 15.30 -25.63 4.98
N GLU A 140 15.82 -25.96 6.16
CA GLU A 140 16.31 -27.29 6.54
C GLU A 140 15.15 -28.30 6.72
N LYS A 141 14.08 -27.91 7.41
CA LYS A 141 12.89 -28.75 7.59
C LYS A 141 12.08 -28.92 6.30
N ILE A 142 12.09 -27.93 5.42
CA ILE A 142 11.49 -28.04 4.07
C ILE A 142 12.22 -29.13 3.28
N LYS A 143 13.56 -29.12 3.28
CA LYS A 143 14.36 -30.16 2.61
C LYS A 143 14.12 -31.56 3.19
N GLU A 144 14.00 -31.70 4.51
CA GLU A 144 13.64 -32.98 5.15
C GLU A 144 12.22 -33.45 4.79
N SER A 145 11.25 -32.54 4.68
CA SER A 145 9.88 -32.88 4.30
C SER A 145 9.76 -33.31 2.83
N GLN A 146 10.51 -32.67 1.91
CA GLN A 146 10.55 -33.00 0.49
C GLN A 146 11.29 -34.32 0.20
N MET A 147 12.24 -34.70 1.06
CA MET A 147 12.92 -36.01 0.98
C MET A 147 12.04 -37.17 1.42
N ASN A 148 11.02 -36.92 2.25
CA ASN A 148 10.16 -37.94 2.86
C ASN A 148 8.72 -37.97 2.30
N GLY A 149 8.31 -36.98 1.50
CA GLY A 149 6.98 -36.88 0.88
C GLY A 149 7.08 -36.70 -0.63
N GLY A 150 6.38 -37.55 -1.38
CA GLY A 150 6.35 -37.55 -2.85
C GLY A 150 5.99 -36.20 -3.48
N ALA A 151 6.49 -36.00 -4.70
CA ALA A 151 6.73 -34.74 -5.39
C ALA A 151 5.52 -33.89 -5.86
N ASP A 152 4.38 -33.88 -5.15
CA ASP A 152 3.15 -33.23 -5.66
C ASP A 152 2.41 -32.33 -4.65
N VAL A 153 3.12 -31.72 -3.69
CA VAL A 153 2.56 -30.60 -2.92
C VAL A 153 3.48 -29.39 -3.02
N ASP A 154 2.96 -28.32 -3.63
CA ASP A 154 3.63 -27.03 -3.68
C ASP A 154 4.02 -26.64 -2.24
N ALA A 155 5.29 -26.28 -2.05
CA ALA A 155 5.95 -26.32 -0.75
C ALA A 155 5.25 -25.39 0.26
N GLY A 156 4.34 -25.96 1.06
CA GLY A 156 3.59 -25.26 2.09
C GLY A 156 2.08 -25.11 1.85
N ALA A 157 1.53 -25.60 0.74
CA ALA A 157 0.09 -25.69 0.53
C ALA A 157 -0.48 -26.92 1.26
N LEU A 158 -1.56 -26.74 2.03
CA LEU A 158 -2.30 -27.88 2.58
C LEU A 158 -2.94 -28.67 1.42
N PRO A 159 -3.00 -30.02 1.49
CA PRO A 159 -3.74 -30.81 0.52
C PRO A 159 -5.19 -30.32 0.42
N GLY A 160 -5.68 -30.01 -0.80
CA GLY A 160 -7.03 -29.49 -1.04
C GLY A 160 -7.17 -27.96 -0.95
N SER A 161 -6.07 -27.23 -0.78
CA SER A 161 -6.05 -25.75 -0.72
C SER A 161 -6.63 -25.03 -1.94
N TYR A 162 -6.67 -25.71 -3.09
CA TYR A 162 -7.13 -25.19 -4.38
C TYR A 162 -8.47 -25.80 -4.84
N GLU A 163 -9.07 -26.66 -4.03
CA GLU A 163 -10.37 -27.25 -4.34
C GLU A 163 -11.48 -26.36 -3.74
N SER A 164 -11.92 -25.38 -4.52
CA SER A 164 -13.16 -24.61 -4.30
C SER A 164 -14.00 -24.59 -5.56
#